data_AF-A0A976HG58-F1
#
_entry.id   AF-A0A976HG58-F1
#
_cell.length_a   1.000
_cell.length_b   1.000
_cell.length_c   1.000
_cell.angle_alpha   90.00
_cell.angle_beta   90.00
_cell.angle_gamma   90.00
#
_symmetry.space_group_name_H-M   'P 1'
#
loop_
_entity.id
_entity.type
_entity.pdbx_description
1 polymer ?
#
loop_
_entity_poly.entity_id
_entity_poly.type
_entity_poly.pdbx_seq_one_letter_code
_entity_poly.pdbx_strand_id
1 'polypeptide(L)'
;MKKFILLLSLCFVGHFSILAQKKGKTKIQTPAPTAKKPLTHAVYDFWKDMPERAVSNNGQWFAVAINPQEGDGRIAFKNLITNQMDSVARGTELKFSTDSEFAVFKIKPPLAGILHGNKK
;
A
#
# COMPACT_ATOMS: atom_id res chain seq x y z
N MET A 1 25.23 -16.61 31.20
CA MET A 1 26.67 -16.35 31.41
C MET A 1 27.44 -16.77 30.16
N LYS A 2 28.38 -15.94 29.67
CA LYS A 2 29.13 -16.01 28.39
C LYS A 2 28.47 -15.17 27.27
N LYS A 3 29.07 -14.16 26.62
CA LYS A 3 30.40 -13.53 26.66
C LYS A 3 30.20 -12.09 26.15
N PHE A 4 30.55 -11.08 26.95
CA PHE A 4 30.66 -9.68 26.55
C PHE A 4 31.99 -9.51 25.80
N ILE A 5 31.93 -9.15 24.52
CA ILE A 5 33.12 -8.79 23.73
C ILE A 5 33.39 -7.30 23.94
N LEU A 6 34.49 -7.04 24.63
CA LEU A 6 35.07 -5.74 24.95
C LEU A 6 35.85 -5.25 23.72
N LEU A 7 35.45 -4.12 23.15
CA LEU A 7 36.19 -3.41 22.11
C LEU A 7 37.34 -2.64 22.75
N LEU A 8 38.57 -3.02 22.38
CA LEU A 8 39.83 -2.43 22.81
C LEU A 8 40.10 -1.15 22.01
N SER A 9 40.16 -0.04 22.74
CA SER A 9 40.71 1.25 22.35
C SER A 9 42.12 1.14 21.77
N LEU A 10 42.38 1.76 20.60
CA LEU A 10 43.71 2.23 20.24
C LEU A 10 43.63 3.63 19.61
N CYS A 11 44.35 4.54 20.25
CA CYS A 11 44.41 5.97 20.01
C CYS A 11 44.97 6.32 18.62
N PHE A 12 44.44 7.38 17.99
CA PHE A 12 45.31 8.34 17.31
C PHE A 12 44.76 9.76 17.45
N VAL A 13 45.48 10.53 18.29
CA VAL A 13 45.43 11.98 18.38
C VAL A 13 45.94 12.53 17.06
N GLY A 14 45.16 13.39 16.41
CA GLY A 14 45.55 13.98 15.13
C GLY A 14 44.79 15.26 14.83
N HIS A 15 45.37 16.38 15.28
CA HIS A 15 45.29 17.70 14.66
C HIS A 15 43.95 18.42 14.65
N PHE A 16 43.82 19.24 15.69
CA PHE A 16 42.94 20.41 15.79
C PHE A 16 43.30 21.42 14.69
N SER A 17 42.58 21.39 13.56
CA SER A 17 42.54 22.51 12.61
C SER A 17 41.18 23.21 12.76
N ILE A 18 41.16 24.32 13.50
CA ILE A 18 40.09 25.30 13.39
C ILE A 18 40.48 26.25 12.26
N LEU A 19 39.70 26.27 11.18
CA LEU A 19 39.55 27.45 10.33
C LEU A 19 38.13 27.48 9.74
N ALA A 20 37.36 28.46 10.23
CA ALA A 20 36.20 29.10 9.61
C ALA A 20 34.97 28.23 9.24
N GLN A 21 34.02 28.12 10.18
CA GLN A 21 32.61 27.94 9.81
C GLN A 21 32.08 29.23 9.17
N LYS A 22 32.05 29.29 7.83
CA LYS A 22 31.16 30.23 7.12
C LYS A 22 29.74 29.89 7.57
N LYS A 23 29.10 30.80 8.32
CA LYS A 23 27.70 30.73 8.74
C LYS A 23 26.84 30.67 7.47
N GLY A 24 26.64 29.46 6.96
CA GLY A 24 25.68 29.18 5.91
C GLY A 24 24.33 29.59 6.44
N LYS A 25 23.68 30.52 5.74
CA LYS A 25 22.30 30.90 6.02
C LYS A 25 21.49 29.61 5.99
N THR A 26 21.06 29.12 7.16
CA THR A 26 20.03 28.09 7.23
C THR A 26 18.83 28.68 6.52
N LYS A 27 18.63 28.27 5.26
CA LYS A 27 17.41 28.53 4.51
C LYS A 27 16.35 27.79 5.32
N ILE A 28 15.62 28.51 6.16
CA ILE A 28 14.33 28.05 6.65
C ILE A 28 13.55 27.79 5.36
N GLN A 29 13.48 26.53 4.96
CA GLN A 29 12.68 26.11 3.83
C GLN A 29 11.24 26.24 4.31
N THR A 30 10.63 27.40 4.04
CA THR A 30 9.18 27.49 3.97
C THR A 30 8.75 26.37 3.01
N PRO A 31 7.96 25.37 3.45
CA PRO A 31 7.47 24.36 2.53
C PRO A 31 6.79 25.09 1.39
N ALA A 32 7.30 24.94 0.18
CA ALA A 32 6.68 25.51 -1.01
C ALA A 32 5.22 25.02 -1.03
N PRO A 33 4.24 25.89 -1.36
CA PRO A 33 2.86 25.47 -1.42
C PRO A 33 2.76 24.28 -2.37
N THR A 34 2.37 23.11 -1.84
CA THR A 34 2.14 21.93 -2.66
C THR A 34 1.04 22.28 -3.66
N ALA A 35 1.39 22.28 -4.95
CA ALA A 35 0.42 22.50 -6.01
C ALA A 35 -0.66 21.42 -5.90
N LYS A 36 -1.90 21.85 -5.60
CA LYS A 36 -3.05 20.95 -5.54
C LYS A 36 -3.25 20.35 -6.92
N LYS A 37 -3.56 19.05 -6.99
CA LYS A 37 -3.97 18.43 -8.26
C LYS A 37 -5.21 19.16 -8.78
N PRO A 38 -5.22 19.61 -10.05
CA PRO A 38 -6.41 20.18 -10.68
C PRO A 38 -7.59 19.20 -10.62
N LEU A 39 -8.77 19.68 -10.26
CA LEU A 39 -10.00 18.88 -10.24
C LEU A 39 -10.62 18.91 -11.64
N THR A 40 -10.45 17.84 -12.41
CA THR A 40 -11.04 17.67 -13.75
C THR A 40 -12.10 16.57 -13.74
N HIS A 41 -12.93 16.48 -14.80
CA HIS A 41 -13.99 15.47 -14.89
C HIS A 41 -13.47 14.02 -14.86
N ALA A 42 -12.25 13.79 -15.34
CA ALA A 42 -11.59 12.48 -15.27
C ALA A 42 -11.37 11.99 -13.82
N VAL A 43 -11.48 12.88 -12.81
CA VAL A 43 -11.37 12.49 -11.40
C VAL A 43 -12.51 11.55 -10.97
N TYR A 44 -13.68 11.63 -11.62
CA TYR A 44 -14.82 10.76 -11.29
C TYR A 44 -14.55 9.30 -11.64
N ASP A 45 -13.90 9.04 -12.77
CA ASP A 45 -13.62 7.69 -13.25
C ASP A 45 -12.75 6.88 -12.26
N PHE A 46 -11.92 7.57 -11.48
CA PHE A 46 -11.05 6.97 -10.47
C PHE A 46 -11.71 6.74 -9.11
N TRP A 47 -12.93 7.26 -8.90
CA TRP A 47 -13.66 7.03 -7.66
C TRP A 47 -13.91 5.53 -7.50
N LYS A 48 -13.61 5.01 -6.31
CA LYS A 48 -13.76 3.58 -6.02
C LYS A 48 -14.93 3.36 -5.08
N ASP A 49 -15.79 2.43 -5.42
CA ASP A 49 -16.78 1.90 -4.51
C ASP A 49 -16.21 0.69 -3.73
N MET A 50 -16.89 0.34 -2.63
CA MET A 50 -16.52 -0.79 -1.78
C MET A 50 -17.76 -1.59 -1.38
N PRO A 51 -18.45 -2.22 -2.36
CA PRO A 51 -19.78 -2.78 -2.17
C PRO A 51 -19.78 -4.04 -1.30
N GLU A 52 -18.77 -4.89 -1.48
CA GLU A 52 -18.68 -6.18 -0.79
C GLU A 52 -17.59 -6.12 0.28
N ARG A 53 -17.94 -6.45 1.52
CA ARG A 53 -17.03 -6.52 2.66
C ARG A 53 -17.33 -7.76 3.47
N ALA A 54 -16.30 -8.49 3.86
CA ALA A 54 -16.42 -9.69 4.67
C ALA A 54 -15.29 -9.76 5.70
N VAL A 55 -15.59 -10.40 6.83
CA VAL A 55 -14.61 -10.78 7.85
C VAL A 55 -14.70 -12.29 8.00
N SER A 56 -13.57 -12.99 8.13
CA SER A 56 -13.57 -14.43 8.40
C SER A 56 -14.18 -14.72 9.78
N ASN A 57 -14.75 -15.91 9.98
CA ASN A 57 -15.44 -16.22 11.24
C ASN A 57 -14.51 -16.19 12.46
N ASN A 58 -13.23 -16.50 12.26
CA ASN A 58 -12.20 -16.39 13.30
C ASN A 58 -11.62 -14.96 13.47
N GLY A 59 -12.08 -13.99 12.69
CA GLY A 59 -11.64 -12.59 12.76
C GLY A 59 -10.22 -12.31 12.27
N GLN A 60 -9.51 -13.31 11.72
CA GLN A 60 -8.12 -13.13 11.28
C GLN A 60 -8.00 -12.38 9.95
N TRP A 61 -9.01 -12.47 9.08
CA TRP A 61 -8.99 -11.88 7.75
C TRP A 61 -10.15 -10.91 7.55
N PHE A 62 -9.82 -9.73 7.03
CA PHE A 62 -10.78 -8.80 6.46
C PHE A 62 -10.58 -8.76 4.95
N ALA A 63 -11.67 -8.68 4.21
CA ALA A 63 -11.59 -8.56 2.78
C ALA A 63 -12.68 -7.65 2.21
N VAL A 64 -12.33 -6.98 1.13
CA VAL A 64 -13.17 -5.97 0.52
C VAL A 64 -12.99 -5.93 -0.99
N ALA A 65 -14.09 -5.88 -1.73
CA ALA A 65 -14.07 -5.56 -3.14
C ALA A 65 -13.90 -4.05 -3.32
N ILE A 66 -13.00 -3.65 -4.21
CA ILE A 66 -12.69 -2.26 -4.54
C ILE A 66 -12.86 -2.14 -6.05
N ASN A 67 -13.93 -1.50 -6.52
CA ASN A 67 -14.17 -1.33 -7.96
C ASN A 67 -14.11 0.16 -8.34
N PRO A 68 -13.38 0.52 -9.39
CA PRO A 68 -13.52 1.84 -10.01
C PRO A 68 -14.88 1.93 -10.73
N GLN A 69 -15.35 3.16 -10.99
CA GLN A 69 -16.54 3.37 -11.82
C GLN A 69 -16.34 2.83 -13.25
N GLU A 70 -15.13 3.00 -13.80
CA GLU A 70 -14.72 2.42 -15.08
C GLU A 70 -13.42 1.62 -14.92
N GLY A 71 -13.44 0.37 -15.40
CA GLY A 71 -12.28 -0.52 -15.38
C GLY A 71 -12.48 -1.79 -14.55
N ASP A 72 -11.39 -2.51 -14.37
CA ASP A 72 -11.37 -3.77 -13.63
C ASP A 72 -11.11 -3.52 -12.13
N GLY A 73 -12.03 -3.99 -11.29
CA GLY A 73 -11.88 -3.94 -9.83
C GLY A 73 -10.95 -5.02 -9.27
N ARG A 74 -10.87 -5.11 -7.94
CA ARG A 74 -10.12 -6.16 -7.23
C ARG A 74 -10.70 -6.43 -5.86
N ILE A 75 -10.48 -7.64 -5.36
CA ILE A 75 -10.66 -7.94 -3.94
C ILE A 75 -9.33 -7.73 -3.24
N ALA A 76 -9.31 -6.96 -2.17
CA ALA A 76 -8.17 -6.85 -1.27
C ALA A 76 -8.43 -7.68 0.00
N PHE A 77 -7.43 -8.43 0.42
CA PHE A 77 -7.40 -9.21 1.65
C PHE A 77 -6.40 -8.57 2.61
N LYS A 78 -6.77 -8.46 3.87
CA LYS A 78 -5.91 -8.00 4.94
C LYS A 78 -5.99 -8.98 6.11
N ASN A 79 -4.85 -9.50 6.52
CA ASN A 79 -4.72 -10.19 7.78
C ASN A 79 -4.72 -9.15 8.90
N LEU A 80 -5.66 -9.25 9.84
CA LEU A 80 -5.82 -8.29 10.93
C LEU A 80 -4.80 -8.50 12.07
N ILE A 81 -4.15 -9.66 12.12
CA ILE A 81 -3.15 -10.01 13.14
C ILE A 81 -1.74 -9.65 12.66
N THR A 82 -1.37 -10.12 11.47
CA THR A 82 -0.01 -9.94 10.92
C THR A 82 0.14 -8.68 10.08
N ASN A 83 -0.97 -7.99 9.78
CA ASN A 83 -1.04 -6.86 8.83
C ASN A 83 -0.60 -7.19 7.39
N GLN A 84 -0.48 -8.47 7.05
CA GLN A 84 -0.24 -8.89 5.68
C GLN A 84 -1.42 -8.49 4.78
N MET A 85 -1.12 -8.14 3.54
CA MET A 85 -2.12 -7.79 2.53
C MET A 85 -1.87 -8.57 1.26
N ASP A 86 -2.96 -8.97 0.63
CA ASP A 86 -2.95 -9.59 -0.69
C ASP A 86 -4.12 -9.07 -1.52
N SER A 87 -4.12 -9.31 -2.83
CA SER A 87 -5.23 -8.90 -3.68
C SER A 87 -5.40 -9.77 -4.92
N VAL A 88 -6.64 -9.91 -5.34
CA VAL A 88 -7.01 -10.64 -6.56
C VAL A 88 -7.75 -9.70 -7.52
N ALA A 89 -7.24 -9.58 -8.74
CA ALA A 89 -7.84 -8.77 -9.78
C ALA A 89 -9.18 -9.35 -10.24
N ARG A 90 -10.14 -8.47 -10.55
CA ARG A 90 -11.49 -8.78 -11.09
C ARG A 90 -12.34 -9.70 -10.20
N GLY A 91 -12.01 -9.80 -8.91
CA GLY A 91 -12.78 -10.56 -7.93
C GLY A 91 -14.13 -9.93 -7.58
N THR A 92 -15.17 -10.75 -7.43
CA THR A 92 -16.52 -10.35 -6.97
C THR A 92 -17.18 -11.52 -6.24
N GLU A 93 -18.30 -11.26 -5.55
CA GLU A 93 -19.05 -12.23 -4.76
C GLU A 93 -18.19 -12.98 -3.73
N LEU A 94 -17.39 -12.23 -2.97
CA LEU A 94 -16.50 -12.82 -1.97
C LEU A 94 -17.27 -13.46 -0.82
N LYS A 95 -16.90 -14.69 -0.45
CA LYS A 95 -17.33 -15.37 0.78
C LYS A 95 -16.18 -16.11 1.44
N PHE A 96 -16.12 -16.09 2.77
CA PHE A 96 -15.24 -16.96 3.55
C PHE A 96 -15.94 -18.30 3.83
N SER A 97 -15.16 -19.38 3.88
CA SER A 97 -15.64 -20.69 4.35
C SER A 97 -15.96 -20.64 5.84
N THR A 98 -16.84 -21.56 6.28
CA THR A 98 -17.28 -21.60 7.68
C THR A 98 -16.13 -21.84 8.67
N ASP A 99 -15.17 -22.68 8.28
CA ASP A 99 -13.94 -22.98 9.03
C ASP A 99 -12.88 -21.87 8.95
N SER A 100 -13.09 -20.84 8.14
CA SER A 100 -12.16 -19.73 7.90
C SER A 100 -10.82 -20.11 7.24
N GLU A 101 -10.73 -21.29 6.60
CA GLU A 101 -9.51 -21.72 5.89
C GLU A 101 -9.45 -21.22 4.44
N PHE A 102 -10.60 -20.97 3.81
CA PHE A 102 -10.70 -20.59 2.41
C PHE A 102 -11.51 -19.33 2.19
N ALA A 103 -11.16 -18.61 1.12
CA ALA A 103 -11.96 -17.55 0.54
C ALA A 103 -12.36 -17.96 -0.88
N VAL A 104 -13.65 -17.85 -1.20
CA VAL A 104 -14.21 -18.17 -2.51
C VAL A 104 -14.76 -16.89 -3.12
N PHE A 105 -14.47 -16.67 -4.40
CA PHE A 105 -14.91 -15.51 -5.16
C PHE A 105 -15.00 -15.86 -6.65
N LYS A 106 -15.74 -15.07 -7.41
CA LYS A 106 -15.83 -15.15 -8.87
C LYS A 106 -14.84 -14.17 -9.51
N ILE A 107 -14.38 -14.48 -10.73
CA ILE A 107 -13.55 -13.60 -11.54
C ILE A 107 -14.36 -13.08 -12.73
N LYS A 108 -14.55 -11.76 -12.82
CA LYS A 108 -15.22 -11.13 -13.96
C LYS A 108 -14.31 -11.17 -15.21
N PRO A 109 -14.88 -11.28 -16.43
CA PRO A 109 -14.10 -11.08 -17.65
C PRO A 109 -13.54 -9.66 -17.71
N PRO A 110 -12.39 -9.45 -18.39
CA PRO A 110 -11.77 -8.14 -18.48
C PRO A 110 -12.66 -7.17 -19.26
N LEU A 111 -12.85 -5.95 -18.75
CA LEU A 111 -13.72 -4.95 -19.39
C LEU A 111 -13.34 -4.68 -20.85
N ALA A 112 -12.04 -4.57 -21.15
CA ALA A 112 -11.54 -4.31 -22.50
C ALA A 112 -12.01 -5.36 -23.53
N GLY A 113 -12.07 -6.64 -23.13
CA GLY A 113 -12.51 -7.74 -23.98
C GLY A 113 -14.02 -7.72 -24.25
N ILE A 114 -14.80 -7.15 -23.33
CA ILE A 114 -16.26 -6.97 -23.49
C ILE A 114 -16.52 -5.83 -24.48
N LEU A 115 -15.83 -4.69 -24.31
CA LEU A 115 -16.04 -3.48 -25.11
C LEU A 115 -15.66 -3.65 -26.58
N HIS A 116 -14.57 -4.36 -26.87
CA HIS A 116 -14.08 -4.51 -28.25
C HIS A 116 -14.71 -5.68 -29.00
N GLY A 117 -15.60 -6.43 -28.34
CA GLY A 117 -16.11 -7.72 -28.84
C GLY A 117 -14.97 -8.74 -28.98
N ASN A 118 -15.27 -10.01 -28.83
CA ASN A 118 -14.31 -11.07 -29.11
C ASN A 118 -14.08 -11.15 -30.63
N LYS A 119 -13.31 -10.20 -31.18
CA LYS A 119 -12.79 -10.26 -32.54
C LYS A 119 -11.66 -11.29 -32.53
N LYS A 120 -12.05 -12.54 -32.80
CA LYS A 120 -11.13 -13.58 -33.25
C LYS A 120 -10.51 -13.18 -34.58
#